data_AF-A0A2D4H320-F1
#
_entry.id   AF-A0A2D4H320-F1
#
_cell.length_a   1.000
_cell.length_b   1.000
_cell.length_c   1.000
_cell.angle_alpha   90.00
_cell.angle_beta   90.00
_cell.angle_gamma   90.00
#
_symmetry.space_group_name_H-M   'P 1'
#
loop_
_entity.id
_entity.type
_entity.pdbx_description
1 polymer ?
#
loop_
_entity_poly.entity_id
_entity_poly.type
_entity_poly.pdbx_seq_one_letter_code
_entity_poly.pdbx_strand_id
1 'polypeptide(L)'
;MMSIAFKEGLKVPPPAMNELILAANQDIRQVLHNLSMWCARDKTLTYDGVKEDASKAKKDIKLGPFDVVRKVFAKGEETSHMSLIDKADLFFHDYSLGPLFVQENYIHVKPAAAGKDLKKELILLSKTADSICDGDLVDRQIRARQNWSLLPTQAIYSSVLPGELMRGYLQEFPSFPSWLGKFSSTGKHDRIVQELSMHMSLRTHASKRAVNLDYLSYLRDAVVSPLVRKGSDGVQNAVAFMDSYCLLKEDVENLMEATSWAGKPSVFSKLDSKVKSAFTRAYNKVAHLTPYSLQLAPKSKR
;
A
#
# COMPACT_ATOMS: atom_id res chain seq x y z
N MET A 1 -31.47 -15.38 3.66
CA MET A 1 -31.30 -16.67 2.94
C MET A 1 -32.58 -17.52 2.91
N MET A 2 -33.19 -17.86 4.06
CA MET A 2 -34.46 -18.64 4.07
C MET A 2 -35.61 -18.00 3.27
N SER A 3 -35.74 -16.66 3.31
CA SER A 3 -36.72 -15.94 2.48
C SER A 3 -36.46 -16.08 0.97
N ILE A 4 -35.19 -16.15 0.55
CA ILE A 4 -34.80 -16.34 -0.84
C ILE A 4 -35.11 -17.78 -1.28
N ALA A 5 -34.75 -18.77 -0.45
CA ALA A 5 -35.10 -20.16 -0.69
C ALA A 5 -36.62 -20.37 -0.85
N PHE A 6 -37.43 -19.70 -0.02
CA PHE A 6 -38.88 -19.74 -0.14
C PHE A 6 -39.39 -19.14 -1.46
N LYS A 7 -38.85 -17.99 -1.89
CA LYS A 7 -39.22 -17.35 -3.16
C LYS A 7 -38.85 -18.19 -4.39
N GLU A 8 -37.76 -18.93 -4.30
CA GLU A 8 -37.26 -19.82 -5.36
C GLU A 8 -37.87 -21.25 -5.29
N GLY A 9 -38.79 -21.51 -4.36
CA GLY A 9 -39.44 -22.82 -4.20
C GLY A 9 -38.52 -23.93 -3.67
N LEU A 10 -37.38 -23.57 -3.08
CA LEU A 10 -36.38 -24.50 -2.56
C LEU A 10 -36.68 -24.86 -1.09
N LYS A 11 -36.82 -26.15 -0.79
CA LYS A 11 -36.99 -26.64 0.58
C LYS A 11 -35.64 -26.95 1.22
N VAL A 12 -35.14 -26.03 2.05
CA VAL A 12 -33.88 -26.18 2.80
C VAL A 12 -34.17 -26.33 4.29
N PRO A 13 -33.69 -27.39 4.97
CA PRO A 13 -33.74 -27.48 6.42
C PRO A 13 -32.95 -26.33 7.08
N PRO A 14 -33.47 -25.67 8.14
CA PRO A 14 -32.74 -24.61 8.83
C PRO A 14 -31.32 -24.98 9.32
N PRO A 15 -31.05 -26.19 9.83
CA PRO A 15 -29.69 -26.60 10.22
C PRO A 15 -28.71 -26.65 9.03
N ALA A 16 -29.18 -27.14 7.88
CA ALA A 16 -28.39 -27.18 6.64
C ALA A 16 -28.08 -25.76 6.12
N MET A 17 -29.04 -24.85 6.21
CA MET A 17 -28.83 -23.44 5.86
C MET A 17 -27.77 -22.79 6.77
N ASN A 18 -27.75 -23.15 8.06
CA ASN A 18 -26.77 -22.61 9.00
C ASN A 18 -25.35 -23.14 8.73
N GLU A 19 -25.21 -24.43 8.45
CA GLU A 19 -23.92 -25.00 8.03
C GLU A 19 -23.40 -24.38 6.73
N LEU A 20 -24.29 -24.08 5.78
CA LEU A 20 -23.95 -23.36 4.54
C LEU A 20 -23.39 -21.97 4.80
N ILE A 21 -24.03 -21.22 5.70
CA ILE A 21 -23.59 -19.87 6.06
C ILE A 21 -22.23 -19.92 6.73
N LEU A 22 -22.01 -20.89 7.61
CA LEU A 22 -20.72 -21.10 8.26
C LEU A 22 -19.64 -21.57 7.27
N ALA A 23 -19.97 -22.48 6.34
CA ALA A 23 -19.07 -22.97 5.31
C ALA A 23 -18.72 -21.90 4.26
N ALA A 24 -19.57 -20.90 4.07
CA ALA A 24 -19.29 -19.75 3.21
C ALA A 24 -18.60 -18.59 3.97
N ASN A 25 -18.15 -18.81 5.21
CA ASN A 25 -17.59 -17.79 6.09
C ASN A 25 -18.45 -16.51 6.18
N GLN A 26 -19.78 -16.69 6.22
CA GLN A 26 -20.77 -15.60 6.26
C GLN A 26 -20.80 -14.68 5.02
N ASP A 27 -20.12 -15.03 3.91
CA ASP A 27 -20.21 -14.30 2.65
C ASP A 27 -21.55 -14.59 1.94
N ILE A 28 -22.42 -13.57 1.88
CA ILE A 28 -23.77 -13.69 1.30
C ILE A 28 -23.74 -14.09 -0.18
N ARG A 29 -22.75 -13.63 -0.96
CA ARG A 29 -22.61 -13.97 -2.39
C ARG A 29 -22.23 -15.44 -2.56
N GLN A 30 -21.31 -15.93 -1.73
CA GLN A 30 -20.91 -17.33 -1.77
C GLN A 30 -22.03 -18.25 -1.28
N VAL A 31 -22.78 -17.88 -0.25
CA VAL A 31 -23.97 -18.64 0.17
C VAL A 31 -25.01 -18.69 -0.95
N LEU A 32 -25.25 -17.59 -1.67
CA LEU A 32 -26.16 -17.56 -2.82
C LEU A 32 -25.65 -18.43 -3.98
N HIS A 33 -24.34 -18.39 -4.26
CA HIS A 33 -23.73 -19.22 -5.29
C HIS A 33 -23.85 -20.72 -4.96
N ASN A 34 -23.55 -21.11 -3.72
CA ASN A 34 -23.69 -22.49 -3.26
C ASN A 34 -25.16 -22.96 -3.34
N LEU A 35 -26.11 -22.11 -2.94
CA LEU A 35 -27.54 -22.40 -3.07
C LEU A 35 -27.97 -22.56 -4.54
N SER A 36 -27.44 -21.73 -5.44
CA SER A 36 -27.72 -21.80 -6.88
C SER A 36 -27.16 -23.07 -7.52
N MET A 37 -25.91 -23.42 -7.20
CA MET A 37 -25.27 -24.65 -7.66
C MET A 37 -26.00 -25.92 -7.17
N TRP A 38 -26.61 -25.86 -5.99
CA TRP A 38 -27.36 -26.99 -5.43
C TRP A 38 -28.78 -27.11 -5.97
N CYS A 39 -29.47 -26.00 -6.21
CA CYS A 39 -30.76 -25.99 -6.90
C CYS A 39 -30.65 -26.58 -8.32
N ALA A 40 -29.49 -26.42 -8.97
CA ALA A 40 -29.22 -27.02 -10.28
C ALA A 40 -29.05 -28.55 -10.25
N ARG A 41 -28.77 -29.15 -9.09
CA ARG A 41 -28.61 -30.60 -8.91
C ARG A 41 -29.89 -31.28 -8.43
N ASP A 42 -30.58 -30.72 -7.44
CA ASP A 42 -31.84 -31.29 -6.94
C ASP A 42 -32.68 -30.24 -6.18
N LYS A 43 -34.02 -30.39 -6.18
CA LYS A 43 -34.93 -29.40 -5.55
C LYS A 43 -35.18 -29.64 -4.06
N THR A 44 -34.71 -30.75 -3.52
CA THR A 44 -34.88 -31.14 -2.11
C THR A 44 -33.53 -31.38 -1.45
N LEU A 45 -33.23 -30.64 -0.38
CA LEU A 45 -31.94 -30.71 0.32
C LEU A 45 -32.04 -31.58 1.59
N THR A 46 -31.21 -32.63 1.67
CA THR A 46 -31.02 -33.46 2.86
C THR A 46 -29.81 -32.98 3.67
N TYR A 47 -29.85 -33.15 5.00
CA TYR A 47 -28.80 -32.67 5.91
C TYR A 47 -27.43 -33.32 5.65
N ASP A 48 -27.41 -34.63 5.36
CA ASP A 48 -26.16 -35.38 5.18
C ASP A 48 -25.41 -34.98 3.89
N GLY A 49 -26.14 -34.71 2.80
CA GLY A 49 -25.55 -34.19 1.56
C GLY A 49 -24.98 -32.79 1.73
N VAL A 50 -25.62 -31.96 2.56
CA VAL A 50 -25.14 -30.61 2.87
C VAL A 50 -23.85 -30.65 3.67
N LYS A 51 -23.67 -31.61 4.59
CA LYS A 51 -22.46 -31.74 5.40
C LYS A 51 -21.25 -32.21 4.58
N GLU A 52 -21.44 -33.18 3.68
CA GLU A 52 -20.37 -33.64 2.78
C GLU A 52 -19.95 -32.57 1.79
N ASP A 53 -20.90 -31.90 1.14
CA ASP A 53 -20.57 -30.85 0.17
C ASP A 53 -20.13 -29.54 0.86
N ALA A 54 -20.55 -29.25 2.10
CA ALA A 54 -19.96 -28.19 2.93
C ALA A 54 -18.50 -28.50 3.31
N SER A 55 -18.14 -29.76 3.52
CA SER A 55 -16.76 -30.16 3.79
C SER A 55 -15.85 -29.99 2.56
N LYS A 56 -16.37 -30.25 1.36
CA LYS A 56 -15.68 -29.97 0.08
C LYS A 56 -15.61 -28.47 -0.20
N ALA A 57 -16.72 -27.75 0.02
CA ALA A 57 -16.76 -26.30 -0.11
C ALA A 57 -15.79 -25.61 0.87
N LYS A 58 -15.58 -26.15 2.08
CA LYS A 58 -14.55 -25.69 3.03
C LYS A 58 -13.13 -25.77 2.48
N LYS A 59 -12.83 -26.76 1.62
CA LYS A 59 -11.54 -26.88 0.94
C LYS A 59 -11.37 -25.83 -0.17
N ASP A 60 -12.46 -25.43 -0.80
CA ASP A 60 -12.51 -24.46 -1.90
C ASP A 60 -12.86 -23.02 -1.45
N ILE A 61 -12.93 -22.74 -0.14
CA ILE A 61 -13.08 -21.37 0.35
C ILE A 61 -11.83 -20.60 -0.05
N LYS A 62 -12.01 -19.58 -0.90
CA LYS A 62 -10.96 -18.57 -1.09
C LYS A 62 -10.72 -17.88 0.24
N LEU A 63 -9.64 -18.26 0.91
CA LEU A 63 -9.15 -17.57 2.08
C LEU A 63 -8.82 -16.13 1.67
N GLY A 64 -9.33 -15.16 2.43
CA GLY A 64 -8.95 -13.77 2.23
C GLY A 64 -7.46 -13.58 2.54
N PRO A 65 -6.80 -12.55 2.00
CA PRO A 65 -5.37 -12.29 2.26
C PRO A 65 -5.03 -12.20 3.76
N PHE A 66 -5.93 -11.65 4.58
CA PHE A 66 -5.76 -11.58 6.03
C PHE A 66 -5.79 -12.95 6.71
N ASP A 67 -6.66 -13.85 6.25
CA ASP A 67 -6.78 -15.21 6.79
C ASP A 67 -5.58 -16.06 6.36
N VAL A 68 -5.11 -15.88 5.13
CA VAL A 68 -3.88 -16.51 4.63
C VAL A 68 -2.69 -16.14 5.52
N VAL A 69 -2.46 -14.86 5.81
CA VAL A 69 -1.34 -14.43 6.68
C VAL A 69 -1.43 -15.03 8.08
N ARG A 70 -2.64 -15.03 8.66
CA ARG A 70 -2.87 -15.67 9.96
C ARG A 70 -2.47 -17.13 9.91
N LYS A 71 -2.88 -17.84 8.86
CA LYS A 71 -2.57 -19.26 8.66
C LYS A 71 -1.10 -19.52 8.39
N VAL A 72 -0.40 -18.63 7.68
CA VAL A 72 1.06 -18.71 7.43
C VAL A 72 1.86 -18.68 8.73
N PHE A 73 1.48 -17.80 9.67
CA PHE A 73 2.23 -17.63 10.93
C PHE A 73 1.66 -18.41 12.12
N ALA A 74 0.46 -18.98 12.01
CA ALA A 74 -0.22 -19.66 13.11
C ALA A 74 0.56 -20.89 13.60
N LYS A 75 0.58 -21.04 14.93
CA LYS A 75 0.95 -22.28 15.61
C LYS A 75 -0.30 -23.02 16.09
N GLY A 76 -0.50 -24.26 15.68
CA GLY A 76 -1.60 -25.11 16.17
C GLY A 76 -1.83 -26.37 15.34
N GLU A 77 -2.88 -27.12 15.68
CA GLU A 77 -3.28 -28.36 14.97
C GLU A 77 -3.54 -28.12 13.48
N GLU A 78 -4.12 -26.96 13.13
CA GLU A 78 -4.42 -26.62 11.73
C GLU A 78 -3.18 -26.45 10.85
N THR A 79 -2.04 -26.02 11.41
CA THR A 79 -0.78 -25.83 10.67
C THR A 79 0.21 -26.98 10.85
N SER A 80 0.03 -27.83 11.87
CA SER A 80 0.87 -29.03 12.07
C SER A 80 0.60 -30.13 11.06
N HIS A 81 -0.62 -30.20 10.51
CA HIS A 81 -0.98 -31.18 9.48
C HIS A 81 -0.69 -30.70 8.04
N MET A 82 -0.27 -29.45 7.86
CA MET A 82 0.02 -28.92 6.54
C MET A 82 1.35 -29.44 6.00
N SER A 83 1.30 -30.06 4.83
CA SER A 83 2.49 -30.43 4.07
C SER A 83 3.19 -29.18 3.51
N LEU A 84 4.38 -29.37 2.94
CA LEU A 84 5.08 -28.29 2.24
C LEU A 84 4.23 -27.70 1.10
N ILE A 85 3.50 -28.57 0.40
CA ILE A 85 2.64 -28.19 -0.74
C ILE A 85 1.48 -27.35 -0.23
N ASP A 86 0.81 -27.77 0.84
CA ASP A 86 -0.32 -27.01 1.42
C ASP A 86 0.11 -25.60 1.87
N LYS A 87 1.33 -25.47 2.40
CA LYS A 87 1.89 -24.16 2.79
C LYS A 87 2.25 -23.30 1.59
N ALA A 88 2.76 -23.91 0.51
CA ALA A 88 2.99 -23.19 -0.74
C ALA A 88 1.67 -22.75 -1.38
N ASP A 89 0.63 -23.57 -1.31
CA ASP A 89 -0.71 -23.26 -1.81
C ASP A 89 -1.33 -22.04 -1.12
N LEU A 90 -0.97 -21.77 0.13
CA LEU A 90 -1.38 -20.53 0.82
C LEU A 90 -0.96 -19.27 0.06
N PHE A 91 0.22 -19.26 -0.55
CA PHE A 91 0.68 -18.14 -1.38
C PHE A 91 -0.16 -17.98 -2.66
N PHE A 92 -0.65 -19.09 -3.24
CA PHE A 92 -1.39 -19.06 -4.50
C PHE A 92 -2.84 -18.57 -4.38
N HIS A 93 -3.39 -18.42 -3.16
CA HIS A 93 -4.67 -17.75 -2.96
C HIS A 93 -4.63 -16.28 -3.43
N ASP A 94 -3.52 -15.60 -3.20
CA ASP A 94 -3.23 -14.26 -3.71
C ASP A 94 -1.71 -14.08 -3.86
N TYR A 95 -1.16 -14.56 -4.97
CA TYR A 95 0.28 -14.47 -5.24
C TYR A 95 0.76 -13.04 -5.50
N SER A 96 -0.18 -12.11 -5.72
CA SER A 96 0.11 -10.70 -5.98
C SER A 96 0.34 -9.94 -4.68
N LEU A 97 -0.58 -10.07 -3.72
CA LEU A 97 -0.52 -9.33 -2.44
C LEU A 97 0.04 -10.16 -1.29
N GLY A 98 -0.02 -11.48 -1.36
CA GLY A 98 0.44 -12.40 -0.30
C GLY A 98 1.83 -12.07 0.24
N PRO A 99 2.87 -11.90 -0.61
CA PRO A 99 4.22 -11.51 -0.16
C PRO A 99 4.26 -10.21 0.63
N LEU A 100 3.52 -9.18 0.20
CA LEU A 100 3.48 -7.89 0.88
C LEU A 100 2.83 -8.02 2.26
N PHE A 101 1.79 -8.84 2.34
CA PHE A 101 1.09 -9.18 3.57
C PHE A 101 1.97 -9.93 4.57
N VAL A 102 2.78 -10.89 4.11
CA VAL A 102 3.80 -11.56 4.93
C VAL A 102 4.86 -10.56 5.40
N GLN A 103 5.37 -9.70 4.50
CA GLN A 103 6.42 -8.72 4.80
C GLN A 103 5.96 -7.62 5.78
N GLU A 104 4.72 -7.16 5.71
CA GLU A 104 4.22 -6.15 6.66
C GLU A 104 4.06 -6.76 8.07
N ASN A 105 3.66 -8.03 8.15
CA ASN A 105 3.17 -8.62 9.40
C ASN A 105 4.18 -9.50 10.15
N TYR A 106 5.26 -10.00 9.51
CA TYR A 106 6.20 -10.92 10.17
C TYR A 106 6.86 -10.31 11.43
N ILE A 107 7.04 -8.99 11.47
CA ILE A 107 7.65 -8.27 12.60
C ILE A 107 6.74 -8.30 13.86
N HIS A 108 5.43 -8.42 13.66
CA HIS A 108 4.43 -8.45 14.73
C HIS A 108 4.16 -9.86 15.27
N VAL A 109 4.96 -10.84 14.85
CA VAL A 109 4.82 -12.24 15.27
C VAL A 109 5.83 -12.57 16.34
N LYS A 110 5.38 -13.22 17.41
CA LYS A 110 6.25 -13.81 18.43
C LYS A 110 6.56 -15.26 18.07
N PRO A 111 7.79 -15.58 17.59
CA PRO A 111 8.13 -16.91 17.14
C PRO A 111 8.21 -17.88 18.32
N ALA A 112 7.51 -19.01 18.21
CA ALA A 112 7.45 -20.01 19.27
C ALA A 112 8.81 -20.65 19.55
N ALA A 113 9.69 -20.74 18.53
CA ALA A 113 11.04 -21.27 18.67
C ALA A 113 11.97 -20.36 19.50
N ALA A 114 11.70 -19.05 19.57
CA ALA A 114 12.47 -18.13 20.41
C ALA A 114 12.03 -18.13 21.88
N GLY A 115 10.76 -18.46 22.15
CA GLY A 115 10.21 -18.40 23.51
C GLY A 115 10.31 -16.99 24.08
N LYS A 116 11.04 -16.82 25.19
CA LYS A 116 11.31 -15.51 25.83
C LYS A 116 12.71 -14.95 25.51
N ASP A 117 13.48 -15.62 24.66
CA ASP A 117 14.86 -15.22 24.35
C ASP A 117 14.90 -14.23 23.18
N LEU A 118 15.16 -12.95 23.52
CA LEU A 118 15.23 -11.86 22.55
C LEU A 118 16.33 -12.07 21.50
N LYS A 119 17.46 -12.70 21.87
CA LYS A 119 18.57 -12.92 20.92
C LYS A 119 18.14 -13.89 19.83
N LYS A 120 17.41 -14.95 20.19
CA LYS A 120 16.85 -15.90 19.22
C LYS A 120 15.76 -15.26 18.37
N GLU A 121 14.91 -14.43 18.97
CA GLU A 121 13.87 -13.69 18.23
C GLU A 121 14.49 -12.82 17.12
N LEU A 122 15.52 -12.03 17.44
CA LEU A 122 16.23 -11.20 16.46
C LEU A 122 16.91 -12.01 15.36
N ILE A 123 17.48 -13.18 15.69
CA ILE A 123 18.08 -14.07 14.69
C ILE A 123 17.01 -14.60 13.72
N LEU A 124 15.83 -14.99 14.22
CA LEU A 124 14.73 -15.46 13.37
C LEU A 124 14.20 -14.33 12.47
N LEU A 125 14.00 -13.13 13.04
CA LEU A 125 13.63 -11.94 12.27
C LEU A 125 14.61 -11.64 11.14
N SER A 126 15.92 -11.68 11.43
CA SER A 126 16.96 -11.47 10.41
C SER A 126 16.89 -12.50 9.30
N LYS A 127 16.79 -13.79 9.64
CA LYS A 127 16.68 -14.87 8.64
C LYS A 127 15.41 -14.76 7.80
N THR A 128 14.32 -14.32 8.41
CA THR A 128 13.06 -14.06 7.69
C THR A 128 13.20 -12.87 6.75
N ALA A 129 13.87 -11.80 7.16
CA ALA A 129 14.17 -10.67 6.30
C ALA A 129 15.02 -11.09 5.08
N ASP A 130 16.06 -11.89 5.28
CA ASP A 130 16.89 -12.44 4.20
C ASP A 130 16.04 -13.23 3.19
N SER A 131 15.17 -14.13 3.69
CA SER A 131 14.25 -14.90 2.84
C SER A 131 13.28 -14.02 2.05
N ILE A 132 12.75 -12.96 2.66
CA ILE A 132 11.86 -12.01 1.97
C ILE A 132 12.64 -11.27 0.87
N CYS A 133 13.90 -10.90 1.10
CA CYS A 133 14.76 -10.30 0.09
C CYS A 133 15.02 -11.25 -1.08
N ASP A 134 15.29 -12.53 -0.83
CA ASP A 134 15.42 -13.54 -1.89
C ASP A 134 14.12 -13.66 -2.69
N GLY A 135 12.97 -13.60 -2.01
CA GLY A 135 11.66 -13.53 -2.63
C GLY A 135 11.46 -12.32 -3.56
N ASP A 136 11.94 -11.14 -3.18
CA ASP A 136 11.91 -9.93 -4.01
C ASP A 136 12.81 -10.06 -5.25
N LEU A 137 13.98 -10.70 -5.13
CA LEU A 137 14.84 -11.00 -6.29
C LEU A 137 14.12 -11.90 -7.30
N VAL A 138 13.42 -12.93 -6.82
CA VAL A 138 12.62 -13.82 -7.66
C VAL A 138 11.44 -13.08 -8.29
N ASP A 139 10.70 -12.27 -7.51
CA ASP A 139 9.58 -11.45 -8.02
C ASP A 139 10.04 -10.53 -9.16
N ARG A 140 11.20 -9.86 -8.98
CA ARG A 140 11.80 -9.00 -10.01
C ARG A 140 12.13 -9.80 -11.27
N GLN A 141 12.68 -11.00 -11.15
CA GLN A 141 12.98 -11.85 -12.29
C GLN A 141 11.71 -12.34 -13.01
N ILE A 142 10.66 -12.71 -12.27
CA ILE A 142 9.35 -13.08 -12.81
C ILE A 142 8.79 -11.92 -13.64
N ARG A 143 8.70 -10.72 -13.05
CA ARG A 143 8.07 -9.57 -13.72
C ARG A 143 8.88 -9.04 -14.90
N ALA A 144 10.22 -9.03 -14.80
CA ALA A 144 11.08 -8.56 -15.87
C ALA A 144 11.08 -9.47 -17.12
N ARG A 145 10.99 -10.79 -16.92
CA ARG A 145 11.06 -11.78 -18.02
C ARG A 145 9.73 -12.47 -18.32
N GLN A 146 8.67 -12.14 -17.60
CA GLN A 146 7.36 -12.82 -17.66
C GLN A 146 7.47 -14.33 -17.44
N ASN A 147 8.42 -14.76 -16.59
CA ASN A 147 8.66 -16.18 -16.33
C ASN A 147 7.89 -16.68 -15.10
N TRP A 148 6.62 -17.03 -15.30
CA TRP A 148 5.71 -17.51 -14.26
C TRP A 148 6.08 -18.88 -13.68
N SER A 149 7.02 -19.62 -14.29
CA SER A 149 7.48 -20.91 -13.77
C SER A 149 8.20 -20.79 -12.42
N LEU A 150 8.63 -19.59 -12.03
CA LEU A 150 9.32 -19.32 -10.77
C LEU A 150 8.37 -19.00 -9.60
N LEU A 151 7.05 -18.94 -9.82
CA LEU A 151 6.08 -18.70 -8.75
C LEU A 151 6.21 -19.69 -7.57
N PRO A 152 6.43 -21.00 -7.77
CA PRO A 152 6.67 -21.91 -6.64
C PRO A 152 7.92 -21.54 -5.85
N THR A 153 8.98 -21.07 -6.52
CA THR A 153 10.20 -20.60 -5.86
C THR A 153 9.94 -19.34 -5.03
N GLN A 154 9.17 -18.39 -5.58
CA GLN A 154 8.73 -17.20 -4.84
C GLN A 154 7.87 -17.58 -3.63
N ALA A 155 6.95 -18.54 -3.76
CA ALA A 155 6.10 -19.02 -2.67
C ALA A 155 6.94 -19.52 -1.48
N ILE A 156 8.03 -20.23 -1.77
CA ILE A 156 8.95 -20.74 -0.74
C ILE A 156 9.64 -19.59 0.01
N TYR A 157 10.25 -18.65 -0.72
CA TYR A 157 11.02 -17.55 -0.12
C TYR A 157 10.15 -16.47 0.53
N SER A 158 9.01 -16.13 -0.07
CA SER A 158 8.14 -15.03 0.36
C SER A 158 7.01 -15.45 1.30
N SER A 159 6.74 -16.74 1.49
CA SER A 159 5.64 -17.21 2.35
C SER A 159 6.05 -18.38 3.25
N VAL A 160 6.50 -19.50 2.69
CA VAL A 160 6.73 -20.74 3.46
C VAL A 160 7.89 -20.58 4.46
N LEU A 161 9.06 -20.13 3.99
CA LEU A 161 10.22 -19.93 4.86
C LEU A 161 9.97 -18.88 5.95
N PRO A 162 9.40 -17.69 5.64
CA PRO A 162 8.93 -16.75 6.66
C PRO A 162 7.97 -17.38 7.66
N GLY A 163 7.01 -18.18 7.19
CA GLY A 163 6.03 -18.87 8.02
C GLY A 163 6.65 -19.89 8.98
N GLU A 164 7.66 -20.65 8.55
CA GLU A 164 8.38 -21.59 9.42
C GLU A 164 9.27 -20.89 10.43
N LEU A 165 10.02 -19.87 10.01
CA LEU A 165 10.94 -19.13 10.87
C LEU A 165 10.21 -18.32 11.94
N MET A 166 9.11 -17.66 11.55
CA MET A 166 8.31 -16.81 12.42
C MET A 166 7.08 -17.52 12.99
N ARG A 167 6.98 -18.85 12.86
CA ARG A 167 5.82 -19.62 13.35
C ARG A 167 5.56 -19.34 14.83
N GLY A 168 4.37 -18.88 15.18
CA GLY A 168 4.06 -18.54 16.55
C GLY A 168 2.71 -17.87 16.74
N TYR A 169 2.72 -16.74 17.46
CA TYR A 169 1.52 -16.00 17.81
C TYR A 169 1.60 -14.57 17.25
N LEU A 170 0.58 -14.18 16.48
CA LEU A 170 0.40 -12.79 16.05
C LEU A 170 -0.05 -11.94 17.24
N GLN A 171 0.69 -10.89 17.56
CA GLN A 171 0.33 -10.02 18.69
C GLN A 171 -0.93 -9.18 18.41
N GLU A 172 -1.15 -8.83 17.14
CA GLU A 172 -2.23 -7.94 16.69
C GLU A 172 -2.93 -8.54 15.46
N PHE A 173 -4.07 -7.96 15.06
CA PHE A 173 -4.71 -8.31 13.79
C PHE A 173 -3.77 -7.94 12.62
N PRO A 174 -3.61 -8.80 11.58
CA PRO A 174 -2.72 -8.47 10.47
C PRO A 174 -3.08 -7.14 9.82
N SER A 175 -2.11 -6.25 9.70
CA SER A 175 -2.26 -4.96 9.03
C SER A 175 -2.18 -5.14 7.51
N PHE A 176 -2.89 -4.29 6.79
CA PHE A 176 -2.79 -4.21 5.34
C PHE A 176 -1.42 -3.65 4.93
N PRO A 177 -0.78 -4.14 3.85
CA PRO A 177 0.54 -3.67 3.43
C PRO A 177 0.59 -2.18 3.12
N SER A 178 1.43 -1.45 3.86
CA SER A 178 1.60 -0.01 3.70
C SER A 178 2.45 0.34 2.47
N TRP A 179 3.21 -0.63 1.95
CA TRP A 179 4.09 -0.49 0.79
C TRP A 179 3.41 0.13 -0.43
N LEU A 180 2.17 -0.27 -0.76
CA LEU A 180 1.43 0.25 -1.92
C LEU A 180 1.22 1.77 -1.83
N GLY A 181 0.82 2.26 -0.66
CA GLY A 181 0.63 3.69 -0.40
C GLY A 181 1.96 4.46 -0.43
N LYS A 182 3.02 3.85 0.11
CA LYS A 182 4.37 4.42 0.08
C LYS A 182 4.93 4.49 -1.34
N PHE A 183 4.77 3.44 -2.15
CA PHE A 183 5.19 3.42 -3.55
C PHE A 183 4.49 4.48 -4.39
N SER A 184 3.16 4.63 -4.22
CA SER A 184 2.40 5.70 -4.86
C SER A 184 2.90 7.09 -4.46
N SER A 185 3.17 7.28 -3.16
CA SER A 185 3.73 8.52 -2.62
C SER A 185 5.12 8.81 -3.20
N THR A 186 6.00 7.80 -3.31
CA THR A 186 7.30 7.92 -3.98
C THR A 186 7.14 8.40 -5.42
N GLY A 187 6.20 7.82 -6.18
CA GLY A 187 5.90 8.25 -7.55
C GLY A 187 5.37 9.69 -7.65
N LYS A 188 4.57 10.14 -6.68
CA LYS A 188 4.12 11.54 -6.60
C LYS A 188 5.31 12.48 -6.39
N HIS A 189 6.15 12.21 -5.40
CA HIS A 189 7.34 13.02 -5.13
C HIS A 189 8.31 13.04 -6.30
N ASP A 190 8.51 11.89 -6.96
CA ASP A 190 9.35 11.77 -8.15
C ASP A 190 8.87 12.69 -9.29
N ARG A 191 7.55 12.80 -9.51
CA ARG A 191 6.99 13.73 -10.50
C ARG A 191 7.16 15.20 -10.09
N ILE A 192 6.94 15.53 -8.82
CA ILE A 192 7.14 16.88 -8.29
C ILE A 192 8.59 17.34 -8.53
N VAL A 193 9.57 16.51 -8.17
CA VAL A 193 10.99 16.87 -8.38
C VAL A 193 11.32 17.00 -9.86
N GLN A 194 10.71 16.16 -10.71
CA GLN A 194 10.89 16.27 -12.16
C GLN A 194 10.35 17.59 -12.69
N GLU A 195 9.15 17.99 -12.29
CA GLU A 195 8.52 19.26 -12.66
C GLU A 195 9.37 20.46 -12.24
N LEU A 196 9.77 20.51 -10.97
CA LEU A 196 10.66 21.55 -10.45
C LEU A 196 11.98 21.62 -11.23
N SER A 197 12.59 20.46 -11.53
CA SER A 197 13.82 20.39 -12.32
C SER A 197 13.63 20.91 -13.74
N MET A 198 12.49 20.65 -14.38
CA MET A 198 12.18 21.18 -15.71
C MET A 198 11.94 22.69 -15.65
N HIS A 199 11.26 23.18 -14.62
CA HIS A 199 10.98 24.60 -14.49
C HIS A 199 12.25 25.43 -14.30
N MET A 200 13.20 24.91 -13.52
CA MET A 200 14.47 25.56 -13.26
C MET A 200 15.50 25.43 -14.39
N SER A 201 15.20 24.69 -15.47
CA SER A 201 16.18 24.29 -16.49
C SER A 201 16.76 25.45 -17.30
N LEU A 202 16.02 26.55 -17.48
CA LEU A 202 16.51 27.77 -18.15
C LEU A 202 17.57 28.51 -17.33
N ARG A 203 17.64 28.25 -16.02
CA ARG A 203 18.48 28.97 -15.05
C ARG A 203 19.52 28.08 -14.40
N THR A 204 19.28 26.77 -14.40
CA THR A 204 20.12 25.77 -13.75
C THR A 204 20.27 24.57 -14.65
N HIS A 205 21.47 24.00 -14.68
CA HIS A 205 21.72 22.73 -15.35
C HIS A 205 21.87 21.62 -14.30
N ALA A 206 20.83 21.41 -13.49
CA ALA A 206 20.81 20.45 -12.39
C ALA A 206 20.09 19.17 -12.80
N SER A 207 20.62 18.02 -12.36
CA SER A 207 19.90 16.75 -12.47
C SER A 207 18.77 16.71 -11.45
N LYS A 208 17.73 15.92 -11.73
CA LYS A 208 16.64 15.62 -10.79
C LYS A 208 17.15 15.21 -9.40
N ARG A 209 18.22 14.41 -9.36
CA ARG A 209 18.85 13.96 -8.11
C ARG A 209 19.49 15.12 -7.34
N ALA A 210 20.22 15.99 -8.04
CA ALA A 210 20.81 17.18 -7.42
C ALA A 210 19.71 18.12 -6.90
N VAL A 211 18.64 18.33 -7.68
CA VAL A 211 17.50 19.13 -7.21
C VAL A 211 16.95 18.56 -5.90
N ASN A 212 16.71 17.24 -5.84
CA ASN A 212 16.16 16.57 -4.67
C ASN A 212 17.05 16.66 -3.43
N LEU A 213 18.35 16.35 -3.57
CA LEU A 213 19.25 16.19 -2.44
C LEU A 213 19.87 17.52 -2.00
N ASP A 214 20.15 18.42 -2.94
CA ASP A 214 21.02 19.58 -2.69
C ASP A 214 20.27 20.91 -2.79
N TYR A 215 19.21 21.03 -3.62
CA TYR A 215 18.54 22.31 -3.85
C TYR A 215 17.25 22.49 -3.07
N LEU A 216 16.39 21.46 -2.98
CA LEU A 216 15.01 21.60 -2.47
C LEU A 216 14.91 22.30 -1.11
N SER A 217 15.79 21.95 -0.16
CA SER A 217 15.79 22.55 1.17
C SER A 217 16.10 24.06 1.13
N TYR A 218 17.10 24.46 0.35
CA TYR A 218 17.49 25.86 0.20
C TYR A 218 16.49 26.65 -0.64
N LEU A 219 15.91 26.05 -1.69
CA LEU A 219 14.84 26.66 -2.47
C LEU A 219 13.64 26.97 -1.57
N ARG A 220 13.24 26.00 -0.74
CA ARG A 220 12.16 26.18 0.24
C ARG A 220 12.47 27.34 1.17
N ASP A 221 13.66 27.34 1.75
CA ASP A 221 14.03 28.36 2.74
C ASP A 221 14.18 29.75 2.12
N ALA A 222 14.63 29.85 0.87
CA ALA A 222 14.72 31.11 0.14
C ALA A 222 13.34 31.70 -0.17
N VAL A 223 12.33 30.87 -0.46
CA VAL A 223 10.94 31.32 -0.68
C VAL A 223 10.24 31.63 0.65
N VAL A 224 10.40 30.78 1.67
CA VAL A 224 9.62 30.85 2.91
C VAL A 224 10.23 31.80 3.94
N SER A 225 11.56 31.86 4.07
CA SER A 225 12.22 32.68 5.11
C SER A 225 11.87 34.17 5.02
N PRO A 226 11.79 34.81 3.83
CA PRO A 226 11.34 36.18 3.72
C PRO A 226 9.92 36.39 4.25
N LEU A 227 9.01 35.46 3.95
CA LEU A 227 7.61 35.51 4.38
C LEU A 227 7.48 35.36 5.91
N VAL A 228 8.31 34.52 6.52
CA VAL A 228 8.32 34.30 7.98
C VAL A 228 8.94 35.49 8.71
N ARG A 229 10.10 35.99 8.25
CA ARG A 229 10.87 37.00 8.98
C ARG A 229 10.34 38.43 8.78
N LYS A 230 9.84 38.75 7.58
CA LYS A 230 9.43 40.10 7.19
C LYS A 230 7.92 40.22 6.92
N GLY A 231 7.15 39.15 7.05
CA GLY A 231 5.72 39.16 6.78
C GLY A 231 5.39 39.66 5.37
N SER A 232 4.46 40.61 5.27
CA SER A 232 4.04 41.21 4.00
C SER A 232 5.17 41.90 3.23
N ASP A 233 6.17 42.47 3.93
CA ASP A 233 7.30 43.15 3.29
C ASP A 233 8.29 42.16 2.65
N GLY A 234 8.22 40.89 3.05
CA GLY A 234 9.01 39.80 2.47
C GLY A 234 8.46 39.26 1.15
N VAL A 235 7.22 39.60 0.80
CA VAL A 235 6.50 39.03 -0.35
C VAL A 235 7.22 39.30 -1.66
N GLN A 236 7.69 40.53 -1.89
CA GLN A 236 8.39 40.88 -3.13
C GLN A 236 9.70 40.09 -3.29
N ASN A 237 10.42 39.85 -2.18
CA ASN A 237 11.65 39.06 -2.20
C ASN A 237 11.36 37.59 -2.55
N ALA A 238 10.29 37.02 -2.00
CA ALA A 238 9.88 35.65 -2.31
C ALA A 238 9.47 35.51 -3.79
N VAL A 239 8.68 36.44 -4.33
CA VAL A 239 8.27 36.44 -5.74
C VAL A 239 9.47 36.64 -6.67
N ALA A 240 10.38 37.58 -6.36
CA ALA A 240 11.58 37.80 -7.16
C ALA A 240 12.51 36.58 -7.18
N PHE A 241 12.60 35.83 -6.07
CA PHE A 241 13.35 34.58 -6.03
C PHE A 241 12.69 33.48 -6.87
N MET A 242 11.36 33.39 -6.87
CA MET A 242 10.66 32.46 -7.75
C MET A 242 10.93 32.77 -9.22
N ASP A 243 10.90 34.06 -9.58
CA ASP A 243 11.21 34.53 -10.93
C ASP A 243 12.66 34.21 -11.36
N SER A 244 13.63 34.26 -10.44
CA SER A 244 15.02 33.94 -10.76
C SER A 244 15.23 32.49 -11.15
N TYR A 245 14.30 31.59 -10.77
CA TYR A 245 14.32 30.16 -11.08
C TYR A 245 13.14 29.70 -11.94
N CYS A 246 12.37 30.64 -12.50
CA CYS A 246 11.18 30.35 -13.32
C CYS A 246 10.15 29.44 -12.62
N LEU A 247 10.05 29.55 -11.29
CA LEU A 247 9.12 28.79 -10.48
C LEU A 247 7.71 29.38 -10.55
N LEU A 248 6.73 28.50 -10.70
CA LEU A 248 5.32 28.83 -10.71
C LEU A 248 4.75 28.90 -9.29
N LYS A 249 3.56 29.50 -9.15
CA LYS A 249 2.84 29.50 -7.88
C LYS A 249 2.58 28.08 -7.34
N GLU A 250 2.24 27.16 -8.23
CA GLU A 250 1.98 25.74 -7.92
C GLU A 250 3.24 25.04 -7.38
N ASP A 251 4.42 25.47 -7.85
CA ASP A 251 5.71 24.94 -7.38
C ASP A 251 5.96 25.21 -5.90
N VAL A 252 5.35 26.25 -5.32
CA VAL A 252 5.49 26.53 -3.88
C VAL A 252 4.85 25.42 -3.05
N GLU A 253 3.65 24.96 -3.44
CA GLU A 253 2.96 23.87 -2.74
C GLU A 253 3.72 22.55 -2.91
N ASN A 254 4.15 22.27 -4.15
CA ASN A 254 5.01 21.13 -4.50
C ASN A 254 6.31 21.11 -3.67
N LEU A 255 6.96 22.26 -3.52
CA LEU A 255 8.18 22.44 -2.74
C LEU A 255 7.94 22.20 -1.25
N MET A 256 6.81 22.67 -0.70
CA MET A 256 6.44 22.41 0.70
C MET A 256 6.15 20.93 0.94
N GLU A 257 5.50 20.25 0.00
CA GLU A 257 5.22 18.82 0.10
C GLU A 257 6.50 18.01 0.02
N ALA A 258 7.35 18.26 -0.99
CA ALA A 258 8.58 17.51 -1.22
C ALA A 258 9.64 17.67 -0.13
N THR A 259 9.55 18.74 0.67
CA THR A 259 10.46 19.01 1.78
C THR A 259 9.86 18.73 3.15
N SER A 260 8.69 18.07 3.19
CA SER A 260 8.04 17.66 4.42
C SER A 260 8.64 16.36 4.96
N TRP A 261 8.92 16.33 6.27
CA TRP A 261 9.46 15.16 6.95
C TRP A 261 8.48 14.75 8.05
N ALA A 262 8.34 13.43 8.25
CA ALA A 262 7.40 12.89 9.24
C ALA A 262 7.63 13.51 10.64
N GLY A 263 6.55 13.97 11.26
CA GLY A 263 6.57 14.59 12.58
C GLY A 263 7.02 16.05 12.63
N LYS A 264 7.33 16.70 11.49
CA LYS A 264 7.69 18.13 11.44
C LYS A 264 6.65 18.93 10.65
N PRO A 265 5.92 19.86 11.28
CA PRO A 265 4.97 20.71 10.55
C PRO A 265 5.71 21.63 9.56
N SER A 266 5.11 21.83 8.38
CA SER A 266 5.64 22.76 7.39
C SER A 266 5.78 24.17 7.96
N VAL A 267 6.90 24.84 7.66
CA VAL A 267 7.12 26.23 8.07
C VAL A 267 6.09 27.16 7.41
N PHE A 268 5.65 26.81 6.19
CA PHE A 268 4.65 27.57 5.44
C PHE A 268 3.26 27.50 6.07
N SER A 269 2.91 26.41 6.77
CA SER A 269 1.60 26.31 7.41
C SER A 269 1.44 27.32 8.54
N LYS A 270 2.54 27.68 9.23
CA LYS A 270 2.60 28.66 10.33
C LYS A 270 2.45 30.12 9.88
N LEU A 271 2.54 30.42 8.59
CA LEU A 271 2.36 31.78 8.09
C LEU A 271 0.90 32.25 8.27
N ASP A 272 0.73 33.51 8.65
CA ASP A 272 -0.58 34.15 8.74
C ASP A 272 -1.28 34.14 7.37
N SER A 273 -2.59 33.88 7.39
CA SER A 273 -3.51 34.00 6.27
C SER A 273 -3.37 35.31 5.49
N LYS A 274 -3.08 36.43 6.19
CA LYS A 274 -2.86 37.74 5.57
C LYS A 274 -1.62 37.74 4.67
N VAL A 275 -0.52 37.12 5.11
CA VAL A 275 0.74 37.04 4.36
C VAL A 275 0.59 36.10 3.15
N LYS A 276 -0.07 34.94 3.32
CA LYS A 276 -0.38 34.02 2.21
C LYS A 276 -1.23 34.69 1.11
N SER A 277 -2.21 35.49 1.53
CA SER A 277 -3.07 36.26 0.63
C SER A 277 -2.30 37.36 -0.11
N ALA A 278 -1.46 38.11 0.61
CA ALA A 278 -0.60 39.14 0.03
C ALA A 278 0.38 38.54 -0.99
N PHE A 279 0.99 37.38 -0.66
CA PHE A 279 1.86 36.62 -1.56
C PHE A 279 1.17 36.24 -2.86
N THR A 280 -0.02 35.63 -2.78
CA THR A 280 -0.78 35.24 -3.97
C THR A 280 -1.15 36.44 -4.84
N ARG A 281 -1.56 37.57 -4.24
CA ARG A 281 -1.90 38.79 -4.99
C ARG A 281 -0.68 39.41 -5.67
N ALA A 282 0.47 39.41 -4.98
CA ALA A 282 1.70 39.98 -5.50
C ALA A 282 2.24 39.18 -6.69
N TYR A 283 2.24 37.84 -6.60
CA TYR A 283 2.60 36.96 -7.72
C TYR A 283 1.72 37.29 -8.94
N ASN A 284 0.39 37.19 -8.80
CA ASN A 284 -0.52 37.43 -9.93
C ASN A 284 -0.46 38.84 -10.57
N LYS A 285 0.14 39.85 -9.90
CA LYS A 285 0.29 41.21 -10.42
C LYS A 285 1.43 41.33 -11.44
N VAL A 286 2.42 40.44 -11.35
CA VAL A 286 3.64 40.45 -12.18
C VAL A 286 3.46 39.48 -13.35
N ALA A 287 4.06 39.81 -14.50
CA ALA A 287 4.13 38.87 -15.61
C ALA A 287 5.36 37.99 -15.41
N HIS A 288 5.15 36.68 -15.28
CA HIS A 288 6.20 35.71 -15.04
C HIS A 288 6.64 35.05 -16.35
N LEU A 289 7.92 34.74 -16.46
CA LEU A 289 8.42 33.91 -17.55
C LEU A 289 7.95 32.48 -17.32
N THR A 290 7.28 31.87 -18.30
CA THR A 290 6.90 30.48 -18.16
C THR A 290 8.11 29.58 -18.40
N PRO A 291 8.24 28.49 -17.65
CA PRO A 291 9.44 27.64 -17.68
C PRO A 291 9.76 27.01 -19.05
N TYR A 292 8.80 26.99 -19.97
CA TYR A 292 8.92 26.39 -21.31
C TYR A 292 8.98 27.43 -22.45
N SER A 293 8.98 28.73 -22.13
CA SER A 293 8.94 29.81 -23.12
C SER A 293 10.01 30.86 -22.83
N LEU A 294 10.70 31.31 -23.87
CA LEU A 294 11.57 32.48 -23.79
C LEU A 294 10.79 33.81 -23.84
N GLN A 295 9.47 33.74 -24.10
CA GLN A 295 8.57 34.88 -24.13
C GLN A 295 7.75 34.96 -22.83
N LEU A 296 7.63 36.16 -22.27
CA LEU A 296 6.80 36.43 -21.09
C LEU A 296 5.34 36.12 -21.38
N ALA A 297 4.67 35.44 -20.45
CA ALA A 297 3.24 35.19 -20.57
C ALA A 297 2.47 36.52 -20.53
N PRO A 298 1.46 36.71 -21.41
CA PRO A 298 0.62 37.89 -21.35
C PRO A 298 -0.11 37.93 -20.00
N LYS A 299 -0.21 39.12 -19.39
CA LYS A 299 -0.92 39.29 -18.12
C LYS A 299 -2.34 38.74 -18.23
N SER A 300 -2.71 37.83 -17.32
CA SER A 300 -4.10 37.41 -17.17
C SER A 300 -4.94 38.64 -16.80
N LYS A 301 -5.74 39.13 -17.75
CA LYS A 301 -6.75 40.15 -17.49
C LYS A 301 -7.90 39.47 -16.76
N ARG A 302 -7.93 39.60 -15.44
CA ARG A 302 -9.12 39.39 -14.61
C ARG A 302 -9.39 40.64 -13.80
#